data_AF-A0A537Y1D9-F1
#
_entry.id   AF-A0A537Y1D9-F1
#
_cell.length_a   1.000
_cell.length_b   1.000
_cell.length_c   1.000
_cell.angle_alpha   90.00
_cell.angle_beta   90.00
_cell.angle_gamma   90.00
#
_symmetry.space_group_name_H-M   'P 1'
#
loop_
_entity.id
_entity.type
_entity.pdbx_description
1 polymer ?
#
loop_
_entity_poly.entity_id
_entity_poly.type
_entity_poly.pdbx_seq_one_letter_code
_entity_poly.pdbx_strand_id
1 'polypeptide(L)'
;MTFTTPSLTQAQKAAQIKAFFEASPTLGRLLSTQRSRRIAKGYSVDSGKPELRTSSGNTVLQGESPLQFLSEHDPVPLTDVEEALIAWAACGPNGLVHWDIAVNGGFHELTWIAGRTMASPGNSSATDLVIIKDEGVFIYKPDQERSKVVEIEGEADYDKILAWHEKYTTQILDHRPNFDYGTRIPGFPNSSIAGPYQYNLNREGTTWFLPLVDIGYLYFSILLNFFDAWHLAMVDDQTGEPAGVGPWMTEGKCEFPLTISQYEWFIFQEEQYPTGLQVANMRLAAEAMGLGAWVFGGYFDDILMGAFPQVTPGLGFRHEEPNPKAPLTTGALKTFGVEGVKESVYVPGPRYANGTEVIDRMLADKYSKGMTLSKGDDNYIVTHEGPFAPDVIRDVVNRPEVKVSDWAREAAIAFVDYCVEKYGQCPVYVNPMQCNLSLVAHHVDEAFYDQFYGGKTTTPEIRNHMANWH
;
A
#
# COMPACT_ATOMS: atom_id res chain seq x y z
N MET A 1 6.78 28.15 -1.61
CA MET A 1 8.23 27.89 -1.49
C MET A 1 8.39 26.39 -1.48
N THR A 2 9.29 25.83 -2.27
CA THR A 2 9.64 24.41 -2.18
C THR A 2 10.64 24.27 -1.04
N PHE A 3 10.27 23.56 0.03
CA PHE A 3 11.20 23.22 1.09
C PHE A 3 11.99 21.98 0.65
N THR A 4 13.29 21.97 0.94
CA THR A 4 14.15 20.84 0.63
C THR A 4 14.44 20.06 1.91
N THR A 5 14.44 18.74 1.79
CA THR A 5 14.83 17.77 2.81
C THR A 5 16.16 18.20 3.43
N PRO A 6 16.23 18.35 4.77
CA PRO A 6 17.47 18.73 5.43
C PRO A 6 18.59 17.71 5.14
N SER A 7 19.79 18.21 4.85
CA SER A 7 20.95 17.35 4.57
C SER A 7 21.69 16.99 5.86
N LEU A 8 21.79 15.69 6.14
CA LEU A 8 22.57 15.14 7.25
C LEU A 8 23.89 14.55 6.76
N THR A 9 24.95 14.68 7.57
CA THR A 9 26.20 13.95 7.33
C THR A 9 26.00 12.45 7.54
N GLN A 10 26.83 11.61 6.91
CA GLN A 10 26.75 10.15 7.08
C GLN A 10 26.85 9.72 8.55
N ALA A 11 27.67 10.41 9.35
CA ALA A 11 27.80 10.14 10.78
C ALA A 11 26.51 10.45 11.56
N GLN A 12 25.82 11.55 11.23
CA GLN A 12 24.52 11.87 11.84
C GLN A 12 23.47 10.84 11.45
N LYS A 13 23.44 10.43 10.17
CA LYS A 13 22.51 9.39 9.68
C LYS A 13 22.68 8.07 10.42
N ALA A 14 23.92 7.57 10.50
CA ALA A 14 24.23 6.35 11.24
C ALA A 14 23.84 6.44 12.72
N ALA A 15 24.12 7.58 13.36
CA ALA A 15 23.76 7.81 14.77
C ALA A 15 22.24 7.82 14.99
N GLN A 16 21.46 8.43 14.09
CA GLN A 16 20.00 8.48 14.19
C GLN A 16 19.36 7.11 13.97
N ILE A 17 19.83 6.33 12.99
CA ILE A 17 19.31 4.96 12.77
C ILE A 17 19.65 4.08 13.97
N LYS A 18 20.87 4.17 14.50
CA LYS A 18 21.25 3.47 15.72
C LYS A 18 20.33 3.83 16.89
N ALA A 19 20.09 5.12 17.10
CA ALA A 19 19.19 5.59 18.15
C ALA A 19 17.76 5.06 17.97
N PHE A 20 17.27 4.94 16.73
CA PHE A 20 15.96 4.34 16.46
C PHE A 20 15.85 2.90 16.98
N PHE A 21 16.89 2.07 16.83
CA PHE A 21 16.87 0.69 17.32
C PHE A 21 17.20 0.56 18.81
N GLU A 22 18.14 1.35 19.32
CA GLU A 22 18.73 1.11 20.64
C GLU A 22 18.20 2.03 21.74
N ALA A 23 17.64 3.19 21.37
CA ALA A 23 17.21 4.23 22.31
C ALA A 23 15.72 4.55 22.24
N SER A 24 14.99 4.04 21.23
CA SER A 24 13.54 4.25 21.13
C SER A 24 12.76 3.59 22.27
N PRO A 25 11.61 4.15 22.66
CA PRO A 25 10.73 3.49 23.62
C PRO A 25 10.28 2.11 23.14
N THR A 26 10.15 1.17 24.08
CA THR A 26 9.62 -0.18 23.79
C THR A 26 8.19 -0.13 23.23
N LEU A 27 7.77 -1.18 22.51
CA LEU A 27 6.43 -1.28 21.93
C LEU A 27 5.31 -1.00 22.95
N GLY A 28 5.39 -1.60 24.15
CA GLY A 28 4.39 -1.37 25.20
C GLY A 28 4.31 0.10 25.64
N ARG A 29 5.46 0.80 25.64
CA ARG A 29 5.50 2.24 25.94
C ARG A 29 4.90 3.06 24.80
N LEU A 30 5.27 2.78 23.56
CA LEU A 30 4.71 3.44 22.37
C LEU A 30 3.18 3.32 22.35
N LEU A 31 2.64 2.12 22.54
CA LEU A 31 1.18 1.88 22.55
C LEU A 31 0.46 2.68 23.65
N SER A 32 1.13 2.98 24.77
CA SER A 32 0.55 3.79 25.85
C SER A 32 0.47 5.28 25.49
N THR A 33 1.43 5.79 24.72
CA THR A 33 1.58 7.23 24.41
C THR A 33 1.05 7.62 23.04
N GLN A 34 0.92 6.67 22.11
CA GLN A 34 0.55 6.93 20.73
C GLN A 34 -0.80 7.66 20.62
N ARG A 35 -0.80 8.88 20.08
CA ARG A 35 -2.01 9.70 19.87
C ARG A 35 -1.98 10.30 18.47
N SER A 36 -3.17 10.61 17.95
CA SER A 36 -3.23 11.41 16.72
C SER A 36 -2.74 12.81 17.07
N ARG A 37 -1.60 13.20 16.53
CA ARG A 37 -1.05 14.54 16.64
C ARG A 37 -0.96 15.07 15.22
N ARG A 38 -1.76 16.10 14.95
CA ARG A 38 -2.05 16.62 13.62
C ARG A 38 -1.52 18.03 13.41
N ILE A 39 -1.23 18.75 14.49
CA ILE A 39 -0.82 20.15 14.39
C ILE A 39 0.69 20.18 14.29
N ALA A 40 1.17 20.51 13.10
CA ALA A 40 2.57 20.64 12.77
C ALA A 40 3.07 22.08 12.92
N LYS A 41 4.39 22.25 12.94
CA LYS A 41 5.01 23.57 12.75
C LYS A 41 4.54 24.18 11.42
N GLY A 42 4.20 25.45 11.43
CA GLY A 42 3.62 26.17 10.29
C GLY A 42 2.11 25.94 10.05
N TYR A 43 1.42 25.20 10.92
CA TYR A 43 -0.02 24.99 10.80
C TYR A 43 -0.83 26.11 11.44
N SER A 44 -2.08 26.20 10.99
CA SER A 44 -3.14 27.00 11.58
C SER A 44 -4.31 26.10 11.96
N VAL A 45 -5.07 26.53 12.97
CA VAL A 45 -6.34 25.92 13.34
C VAL A 45 -7.34 27.02 13.65
N ASP A 46 -8.44 27.06 12.88
CA ASP A 46 -9.57 27.97 13.09
C ASP A 46 -9.14 29.45 13.24
N SER A 47 -8.19 29.87 12.41
CA SER A 47 -7.57 31.19 12.50
C SER A 47 -8.42 32.31 11.90
N GLY A 48 -9.44 31.98 11.10
CA GLY A 48 -10.22 32.95 10.32
C GLY A 48 -9.43 33.58 9.16
N LYS A 49 -8.18 33.17 8.95
CA LYS A 49 -7.30 33.76 7.93
C LYS A 49 -7.27 32.88 6.68
N PRO A 50 -7.47 33.45 5.48
CA PRO A 50 -7.29 32.72 4.24
C PRO A 50 -5.83 32.28 4.06
N GLU A 51 -5.64 31.09 3.49
CA GLU A 51 -4.33 30.50 3.22
C GLU A 51 -4.23 30.04 1.78
N LEU A 52 -3.21 30.53 1.06
CA LEU A 52 -2.87 30.04 -0.27
C LEU A 52 -2.11 28.71 -0.14
N ARG A 53 -2.62 27.67 -0.79
CA ARG A 53 -2.00 26.35 -0.87
C ARG A 53 -1.08 26.33 -2.08
N THR A 54 0.21 26.04 -1.89
CA THR A 54 1.15 26.10 -3.02
C THR A 54 0.99 24.93 -3.98
N SER A 55 0.58 23.75 -3.48
CA SER A 55 0.37 22.54 -4.28
C SER A 55 -0.77 22.66 -5.29
N SER A 56 -1.85 23.35 -4.94
CA SER A 56 -3.06 23.46 -5.77
C SER A 56 -3.30 24.85 -6.36
N GLY A 57 -2.72 25.89 -5.76
CA GLY A 57 -3.08 27.28 -6.01
C GLY A 57 -4.41 27.71 -5.38
N ASN A 58 -5.08 26.84 -4.61
CA ASN A 58 -6.33 27.17 -3.95
C ASN A 58 -6.09 28.08 -2.75
N THR A 59 -7.00 29.04 -2.55
CA THR A 59 -7.11 29.75 -1.26
C THR A 59 -8.15 29.04 -0.40
N VAL A 60 -7.71 28.47 0.73
CA VAL A 60 -8.60 27.82 1.69
C VAL A 60 -8.85 28.73 2.90
N LEU A 61 -9.98 28.55 3.56
CA LEU A 61 -10.36 29.29 4.76
C LEU A 61 -10.99 28.35 5.78
N GLN A 62 -10.43 28.33 6.99
CA GLN A 62 -11.08 27.75 8.17
C GLN A 62 -11.62 28.89 9.03
N GLY A 63 -12.91 28.85 9.35
CA GLY A 63 -13.58 29.89 10.13
C GLY A 63 -12.98 30.02 11.55
N GLU A 64 -13.17 31.18 12.16
CA GLU A 64 -12.73 31.40 13.54
C GLU A 64 -13.47 30.49 14.52
N SER A 65 -12.74 29.93 15.49
CA SER A 65 -13.28 29.17 16.63
C SER A 65 -12.54 29.55 17.91
N PRO A 66 -12.88 29.02 19.09
CA PRO A 66 -12.08 29.23 20.30
C PRO A 66 -10.63 28.71 20.24
N LEU A 67 -10.24 27.93 19.22
CA LEU A 67 -8.86 27.45 19.07
C LEU A 67 -7.94 28.54 18.52
N GLN A 68 -8.31 29.28 17.47
CA GLN A 68 -7.51 30.38 16.86
C GLN A 68 -5.98 30.19 16.88
N PHE A 69 -5.50 28.98 16.60
CA PHE A 69 -4.08 28.67 16.71
C PHE A 69 -3.36 29.05 15.43
N LEU A 70 -2.21 29.71 15.59
CA LEU A 70 -1.27 30.01 14.53
C LEU A 70 0.11 29.61 15.03
N SER A 71 0.75 28.68 14.34
CA SER A 71 2.13 28.32 14.61
C SER A 71 3.05 29.53 14.42
N GLU A 72 4.00 29.72 15.35
CA GLU A 72 5.05 30.73 15.24
C GLU A 72 6.30 30.20 14.51
N HIS A 73 6.25 28.94 14.07
CA HIS A 73 7.35 28.26 13.40
C HIS A 73 7.09 28.12 11.91
N ASP A 74 8.17 28.14 11.12
CA ASP A 74 8.11 27.72 9.72
C ASP A 74 7.89 26.20 9.62
N PRO A 75 7.26 25.70 8.54
CA PRO A 75 7.24 24.27 8.24
C PRO A 75 8.65 23.70 8.11
N VAL A 76 8.85 22.49 8.64
CA VAL A 76 10.13 21.76 8.57
C VAL A 76 9.88 20.39 7.95
N PRO A 77 10.43 20.07 6.76
CA PRO A 77 10.33 18.75 6.16
C PRO A 77 11.02 17.68 7.00
N LEU A 78 10.57 16.43 6.87
CA LEU A 78 11.32 15.29 7.40
C LEU A 78 12.71 15.21 6.75
N THR A 79 13.67 14.70 7.49
CA THR A 79 14.97 14.26 6.99
C THR A 79 14.82 12.97 6.19
N ASP A 80 15.85 12.65 5.40
CA ASP A 80 15.88 11.40 4.63
C ASP A 80 15.92 10.15 5.52
N VAL A 81 16.51 10.24 6.72
CA VAL A 81 16.52 9.15 7.71
C VAL A 81 15.12 8.90 8.27
N GLU A 82 14.40 9.94 8.66
CA GLU A 82 13.04 9.81 9.19
C GLU A 82 12.08 9.21 8.16
N GLU A 83 12.17 9.68 6.91
CA GLU A 83 11.39 9.14 5.80
C GLU A 83 11.71 7.67 5.55
N ALA A 84 13.01 7.32 5.46
CA ALA A 84 13.44 5.95 5.20
C ALA A 84 13.02 4.99 6.32
N LEU A 85 13.08 5.40 7.59
CA LEU A 85 12.62 4.61 8.73
C LEU A 85 11.11 4.37 8.69
N ILE A 86 10.30 5.38 8.33
CA ILE A 86 8.85 5.24 8.18
C ILE A 86 8.51 4.34 6.99
N ALA A 87 9.17 4.54 5.84
CA ALA A 87 8.97 3.71 4.65
C ALA A 87 9.37 2.24 4.89
N TRP A 88 10.48 2.01 5.60
CA TRP A 88 10.89 0.68 6.01
C TRP A 88 9.88 0.05 6.98
N ALA A 89 9.40 0.80 7.98
CA ALA A 89 8.37 0.32 8.90
C ALA A 89 7.06 -0.04 8.18
N ALA A 90 6.68 0.69 7.13
CA ALA A 90 5.51 0.37 6.31
C ALA A 90 5.65 -1.00 5.62
N CYS A 91 6.64 -1.14 4.74
CA CYS A 91 6.75 -2.32 3.86
C CYS A 91 8.18 -2.67 3.44
N GLY A 92 9.19 -2.25 4.20
CA GLY A 92 10.60 -2.54 3.89
C GLY A 92 11.00 -4.01 4.06
N PRO A 93 12.13 -4.43 3.45
CA PRO A 93 12.68 -5.77 3.62
C PRO A 93 12.95 -6.11 5.10
N ASN A 94 12.56 -7.31 5.53
CA ASN A 94 12.86 -7.79 6.90
C ASN A 94 13.42 -9.21 7.00
N GLY A 95 13.52 -9.96 5.89
CA GLY A 95 13.98 -11.34 5.95
C GLY A 95 13.28 -12.25 4.96
N LEU A 96 13.22 -13.54 5.30
CA LEU A 96 12.43 -14.55 4.59
C LEU A 96 11.24 -14.97 5.45
N VAL A 97 10.07 -15.17 4.84
CA VAL A 97 8.90 -15.72 5.55
C VAL A 97 9.08 -17.23 5.78
N HIS A 98 8.40 -17.79 6.78
CA HIS A 98 8.61 -19.16 7.23
C HIS A 98 7.77 -20.22 6.48
N TRP A 99 6.71 -19.81 5.76
CA TRP A 99 5.83 -20.72 5.01
C TRP A 99 5.28 -21.90 5.83
N ASP A 100 4.81 -21.62 7.06
CA ASP A 100 4.28 -22.62 8.01
C ASP A 100 2.87 -23.15 7.63
N ILE A 101 2.64 -23.47 6.36
CA ILE A 101 1.39 -24.00 5.81
C ILE A 101 1.54 -25.49 5.48
N ALA A 102 0.47 -26.27 5.72
CA ALA A 102 0.46 -27.68 5.38
C ALA A 102 0.46 -27.90 3.86
N VAL A 103 1.32 -28.82 3.40
CA VAL A 103 1.43 -29.19 1.97
C VAL A 103 0.08 -29.58 1.34
N ASN A 104 -0.74 -30.30 2.10
CA ASN A 104 -2.06 -30.77 1.66
C ASN A 104 -3.20 -29.77 1.94
N GLY A 105 -2.89 -28.50 2.18
CA GLY A 105 -3.84 -27.47 2.60
C GLY A 105 -3.83 -26.21 1.73
N GLY A 106 -3.59 -26.33 0.42
CA GLY A 106 -3.54 -25.17 -0.49
C GLY A 106 -2.15 -24.52 -0.59
N PHE A 107 -1.08 -25.32 -0.47
CA PHE A 107 0.30 -24.82 -0.46
C PHE A 107 0.67 -23.96 -1.69
N HIS A 108 0.01 -24.21 -2.83
CA HIS A 108 0.21 -23.43 -4.05
C HIS A 108 -0.40 -22.02 -4.00
N GLU A 109 -1.10 -21.63 -2.92
CA GLU A 109 -1.50 -20.24 -2.69
C GLU A 109 -0.28 -19.32 -2.54
N LEU A 110 0.77 -19.82 -1.90
CA LEU A 110 2.00 -19.08 -1.64
C LEU A 110 2.69 -18.69 -2.95
N THR A 111 3.21 -17.45 -2.99
CA THR A 111 3.88 -16.91 -4.18
C THR A 111 5.35 -16.66 -3.89
N TRP A 112 5.66 -15.78 -2.95
CA TRP A 112 7.01 -15.35 -2.64
C TRP A 112 7.42 -15.73 -1.22
N ILE A 113 8.74 -15.86 -0.98
CA ILE A 113 9.28 -16.00 0.38
C ILE A 113 9.94 -14.71 0.91
N ALA A 114 9.98 -13.64 0.11
CA ALA A 114 10.58 -12.39 0.54
C ALA A 114 9.72 -11.73 1.63
N GLY A 115 10.28 -11.53 2.82
CA GLY A 115 9.60 -10.89 3.94
C GLY A 115 9.57 -9.37 3.82
N ARG A 116 8.46 -8.78 4.23
CA ARG A 116 8.32 -7.34 4.48
C ARG A 116 7.90 -7.11 5.93
N THR A 117 8.13 -5.90 6.46
CA THR A 117 7.71 -5.49 7.81
C THR A 117 6.19 -5.58 8.05
N MET A 118 5.39 -5.53 6.98
CA MET A 118 3.97 -5.90 6.99
C MET A 118 3.75 -7.34 6.51
N ALA A 119 2.68 -7.98 7.00
CA ALA A 119 2.17 -9.21 6.40
C ALA A 119 1.29 -8.91 5.17
N SER A 120 1.21 -9.86 4.23
CA SER A 120 0.28 -9.81 3.09
C SER A 120 -0.27 -11.20 2.74
N PRO A 121 -1.52 -11.31 2.25
CA PRO A 121 -2.10 -12.59 1.83
C PRO A 121 -1.27 -13.24 0.72
N GLY A 122 -1.03 -14.55 0.82
CA GLY A 122 -0.19 -15.31 -0.13
C GLY A 122 1.26 -14.81 -0.28
N ASN A 123 1.69 -13.88 0.59
CA ASN A 123 2.89 -13.06 0.45
C ASN A 123 2.99 -12.36 -0.93
N SER A 124 1.86 -11.84 -1.42
CA SER A 124 1.67 -11.30 -2.78
C SER A 124 2.59 -10.12 -3.12
N SER A 125 3.06 -9.38 -2.11
CA SER A 125 3.76 -8.09 -2.31
C SER A 125 2.94 -7.08 -3.13
N ALA A 126 1.62 -7.20 -3.11
CA ALA A 126 0.69 -6.39 -3.90
C ALA A 126 0.54 -4.95 -3.38
N THR A 127 0.90 -4.67 -2.13
CA THR A 127 0.83 -3.32 -1.53
C THR A 127 2.23 -2.70 -1.42
N ASP A 128 2.42 -1.55 -2.06
CA ASP A 128 3.63 -0.72 -1.96
C ASP A 128 3.28 0.63 -1.30
N LEU A 129 4.16 1.63 -1.37
CA LEU A 129 3.97 2.90 -0.66
C LEU A 129 4.21 4.11 -1.56
N VAL A 130 3.23 5.00 -1.66
CA VAL A 130 3.40 6.34 -2.22
C VAL A 130 3.87 7.29 -1.13
N ILE A 131 4.86 8.12 -1.44
CA ILE A 131 5.43 9.14 -0.56
C ILE A 131 5.27 10.50 -1.24
N ILE A 132 4.49 11.39 -0.65
CA ILE A 132 4.24 12.74 -1.16
C ILE A 132 4.90 13.74 -0.21
N LYS A 133 5.82 14.54 -0.74
CA LYS A 133 6.56 15.59 -0.02
C LYS A 133 6.79 16.80 -0.90
N ASP A 134 7.51 17.80 -0.41
CA ASP A 134 7.68 19.08 -1.11
C ASP A 134 8.40 18.93 -2.44
N GLU A 135 9.33 17.99 -2.54
CA GLU A 135 10.11 17.68 -3.74
C GLU A 135 9.34 16.86 -4.77
N GLY A 136 8.17 16.34 -4.41
CA GLY A 136 7.31 15.62 -5.34
C GLY A 136 6.65 14.38 -4.79
N VAL A 137 6.36 13.46 -5.70
CA VAL A 137 5.71 12.18 -5.42
C VAL A 137 6.64 11.05 -5.81
N PHE A 138 6.77 10.09 -4.91
CA PHE A 138 7.62 8.92 -5.06
C PHE A 138 6.84 7.65 -4.77
N ILE A 139 7.29 6.53 -5.35
CA ILE A 139 6.80 5.19 -5.02
C ILE A 139 7.98 4.39 -4.45
N TYR A 140 7.85 3.97 -3.19
CA TYR A 140 8.75 3.02 -2.54
C TYR A 140 8.21 1.60 -2.74
N LYS A 141 8.95 0.81 -3.53
CA LYS A 141 8.56 -0.55 -3.96
C LYS A 141 9.73 -1.52 -3.84
N PRO A 142 9.95 -2.12 -2.65
CA PRO A 142 10.99 -3.14 -2.46
C PRO A 142 10.79 -4.36 -3.36
N ASP A 143 11.88 -4.85 -3.94
CA ASP A 143 11.87 -6.08 -4.73
C ASP A 143 11.77 -7.35 -3.84
N GLN A 144 11.84 -8.51 -4.48
CA GLN A 144 11.76 -9.82 -3.82
C GLN A 144 13.11 -10.27 -3.23
N GLU A 145 14.21 -9.54 -3.44
CA GLU A 145 15.54 -10.02 -3.08
C GLU A 145 15.81 -9.91 -1.59
N ARG A 146 16.29 -10.99 -0.97
CA ARG A 146 16.64 -11.06 0.44
C ARG A 146 17.97 -11.77 0.62
N SER A 147 18.79 -11.22 1.50
CA SER A 147 20.14 -11.71 1.77
C SER A 147 20.19 -12.75 2.91
N LYS A 148 19.19 -12.78 3.78
CA LYS A 148 19.11 -13.69 4.94
C LYS A 148 17.69 -13.79 5.49
N VAL A 149 17.48 -14.79 6.35
CA VAL A 149 16.19 -15.03 7.03
C VAL A 149 15.76 -13.86 7.92
N VAL A 150 16.70 -13.13 8.52
CA VAL A 150 16.44 -11.92 9.32
C VAL A 150 17.36 -10.82 8.83
N GLU A 151 16.85 -9.79 8.17
CA GLU A 151 17.70 -8.81 7.47
C GLU A 151 18.48 -7.85 8.39
N ILE A 152 17.96 -7.57 9.58
CA ILE A 152 18.58 -6.67 10.56
C ILE A 152 18.79 -7.44 11.87
N GLU A 153 20.02 -7.88 12.11
CA GLU A 153 20.39 -8.63 13.33
C GLU A 153 21.11 -7.75 14.36
N GLY A 154 21.66 -6.61 13.93
CA GLY A 154 22.33 -5.65 14.80
C GLY A 154 22.85 -4.44 14.04
N GLU A 155 23.66 -3.64 14.73
CA GLU A 155 24.18 -2.34 14.24
C GLU A 155 24.84 -2.41 12.85
N ALA A 156 25.51 -3.52 12.53
CA ALA A 156 26.15 -3.71 11.22
C ALA A 156 25.17 -3.76 10.03
N ASP A 157 23.88 -3.99 10.27
CA ASP A 157 22.84 -4.05 9.24
C ASP A 157 22.01 -2.76 9.13
N TYR A 158 22.17 -1.81 10.05
CA TYR A 158 21.29 -0.63 10.14
C TYR A 158 21.31 0.24 8.88
N ASP A 159 22.48 0.39 8.24
CA ASP A 159 22.63 1.17 7.01
C ASP A 159 21.85 0.58 5.81
N LYS A 160 21.41 -0.68 5.88
CA LYS A 160 20.58 -1.29 4.84
C LYS A 160 19.28 -0.52 4.63
N ILE A 161 18.71 0.10 5.68
CA ILE A 161 17.45 0.85 5.59
C ILE A 161 17.58 2.00 4.59
N LEU A 162 18.66 2.78 4.68
CA LEU A 162 18.90 3.88 3.73
C LEU A 162 19.20 3.35 2.33
N ALA A 163 20.00 2.29 2.23
CA ALA A 163 20.34 1.69 0.94
C ALA A 163 19.09 1.14 0.21
N TRP A 164 18.16 0.51 0.93
CA TRP A 164 16.89 0.06 0.38
C TRP A 164 16.00 1.24 0.00
N HIS A 165 15.92 2.26 0.84
CA HIS A 165 15.15 3.46 0.51
C HIS A 165 15.65 4.11 -0.78
N GLU A 166 16.96 4.30 -0.92
CA GLU A 166 17.57 4.85 -2.14
C GLU A 166 17.32 3.94 -3.36
N LYS A 167 17.50 2.61 -3.21
CA LYS A 167 17.34 1.65 -4.31
C LYS A 167 15.90 1.53 -4.80
N TYR A 168 14.92 1.58 -3.90
CA TYR A 168 13.54 1.20 -4.18
C TYR A 168 12.56 2.37 -4.30
N THR A 169 13.03 3.61 -4.12
CA THR A 169 12.20 4.81 -4.25
C THR A 169 12.35 5.42 -5.64
N THR A 170 11.26 5.43 -6.41
CA THR A 170 11.19 6.02 -7.75
C THR A 170 10.34 7.29 -7.73
N GLN A 171 10.87 8.42 -8.20
CA GLN A 171 10.11 9.65 -8.35
C GLN A 171 9.16 9.55 -9.56
N ILE A 172 7.89 9.93 -9.37
CA ILE A 172 6.86 9.94 -10.42
C ILE A 172 6.35 11.35 -10.74
N LEU A 173 6.48 12.30 -9.81
CA LEU A 173 6.21 13.73 -10.01
C LEU A 173 7.28 14.56 -9.28
N ASP A 174 7.60 15.73 -9.81
CA ASP A 174 8.55 16.72 -9.25
C ASP A 174 7.89 17.83 -8.42
N HIS A 175 6.60 17.66 -8.13
CA HIS A 175 5.77 18.56 -7.36
C HIS A 175 4.73 17.77 -6.56
N ARG A 176 4.24 18.37 -5.46
CA ARG A 176 3.06 17.84 -4.74
C ARG A 176 1.86 17.76 -5.70
N PRO A 177 0.98 16.77 -5.60
CA PRO A 177 -0.20 16.71 -6.43
C PRO A 177 -1.10 17.93 -6.15
N ASN A 178 -1.83 18.38 -7.17
CA ASN A 178 -2.84 19.43 -7.05
C ASN A 178 -4.08 18.89 -6.33
N PHE A 179 -3.94 18.54 -5.06
CA PHE A 179 -5.00 17.93 -4.26
C PHE A 179 -4.91 18.42 -2.83
N ASP A 180 -5.96 19.06 -2.34
CA ASP A 180 -6.05 19.58 -0.98
C ASP A 180 -7.50 19.79 -0.55
N TYR A 181 -7.68 20.39 0.64
CA TYR A 181 -9.00 20.72 1.16
C TYR A 181 -9.81 21.69 0.29
N GLY A 182 -9.15 22.53 -0.52
CA GLY A 182 -9.79 23.49 -1.42
C GLY A 182 -10.19 22.91 -2.76
N THR A 183 -9.78 21.68 -3.07
CA THR A 183 -10.04 21.05 -4.37
C THR A 183 -11.54 20.79 -4.52
N ARG A 184 -12.14 21.32 -5.59
CA ARG A 184 -13.59 21.25 -5.86
C ARG A 184 -13.85 20.85 -7.29
N ILE A 185 -15.01 20.26 -7.51
CA ILE A 185 -15.51 20.04 -8.87
C ILE A 185 -15.87 21.41 -9.46
N PRO A 186 -15.39 21.76 -10.68
CA PRO A 186 -15.77 23.01 -11.34
C PRO A 186 -17.28 23.21 -11.38
N GLY A 187 -17.74 24.38 -10.95
CA GLY A 187 -19.18 24.71 -10.87
C GLY A 187 -19.89 24.24 -9.60
N PHE A 188 -19.24 23.46 -8.72
CA PHE A 188 -19.83 22.92 -7.49
C PHE A 188 -18.98 23.27 -6.25
N PRO A 189 -18.90 24.55 -5.85
CA PRO A 189 -17.95 25.02 -4.82
C PRO A 189 -18.19 24.45 -3.42
N ASN A 190 -19.39 23.92 -3.14
CA ASN A 190 -19.75 23.34 -1.84
C ASN A 190 -19.49 21.82 -1.75
N SER A 191 -19.25 21.14 -2.88
CA SER A 191 -18.99 19.70 -2.91
C SER A 191 -17.54 19.42 -2.52
N SER A 192 -17.31 19.02 -1.27
CA SER A 192 -15.98 18.68 -0.79
C SER A 192 -15.63 17.23 -1.12
N ILE A 193 -14.46 17.02 -1.75
CA ILE A 193 -13.94 15.70 -2.10
C ILE A 193 -13.00 15.12 -1.03
N ALA A 194 -12.69 15.92 -0.01
CA ALA A 194 -12.01 15.52 1.21
C ALA A 194 -12.88 15.97 2.39
N GLY A 195 -12.87 15.21 3.48
CA GLY A 195 -13.65 15.54 4.68
C GLY A 195 -13.26 16.90 5.31
N PRO A 196 -14.08 17.40 6.26
CA PRO A 196 -13.82 18.67 6.95
C PRO A 196 -12.52 18.63 7.78
N TYR A 197 -12.14 17.44 8.24
CA TYR A 197 -10.90 17.19 8.96
C TYR A 197 -9.71 17.04 8.02
N GLN A 198 -9.75 17.50 6.76
CA GLN A 198 -8.62 17.49 5.83
C GLN A 198 -8.07 18.88 5.53
N TYR A 199 -8.49 19.91 6.27
CA TYR A 199 -7.99 21.28 6.09
C TYR A 199 -6.46 21.39 5.94
N ASN A 200 -5.71 20.65 6.76
CA ASN A 200 -4.25 20.63 6.76
C ASN A 200 -3.64 19.43 6.00
N LEU A 201 -4.34 18.87 5.03
CA LEU A 201 -3.81 17.86 4.12
C LEU A 201 -2.85 18.47 3.09
N ASN A 202 -1.83 17.70 2.67
CA ASN A 202 -0.90 18.03 1.58
C ASN A 202 -0.25 19.42 1.75
N ARG A 203 0.14 19.73 2.99
CA ARG A 203 0.81 20.98 3.34
C ARG A 203 2.32 20.85 3.23
N GLU A 204 2.94 21.99 2.99
CA GLU A 204 4.37 22.15 2.95
C GLU A 204 5.02 21.72 4.29
N GLY A 205 6.23 21.16 4.22
CA GLY A 205 6.95 20.61 5.37
C GLY A 205 6.41 19.28 5.91
N THR A 206 5.38 18.69 5.31
CA THR A 206 4.85 17.39 5.75
C THR A 206 5.11 16.28 4.75
N THR A 207 5.19 15.04 5.22
CA THR A 207 5.29 13.87 4.33
C THR A 207 4.03 13.06 4.45
N TRP A 208 3.34 12.85 3.32
CA TRP A 208 2.11 12.07 3.24
C TRP A 208 2.42 10.71 2.64
N PHE A 209 2.25 9.67 3.44
CA PHE A 209 2.49 8.27 3.11
C PHE A 209 1.16 7.57 2.81
N LEU A 210 1.05 6.94 1.63
CA LEU A 210 -0.17 6.28 1.17
C LEU A 210 0.15 4.86 0.70
N PRO A 211 -0.27 3.82 1.44
CA PRO A 211 -0.33 2.47 0.90
C PRO A 211 -1.02 2.45 -0.47
N LEU A 212 -0.37 1.82 -1.46
CA LEU A 212 -0.86 1.69 -2.83
C LEU A 212 -0.94 0.21 -3.18
N VAL A 213 -2.16 -0.31 -3.30
CA VAL A 213 -2.40 -1.75 -3.52
C VAL A 213 -2.90 -2.03 -4.92
N ASP A 214 -2.34 -3.08 -5.54
CA ASP A 214 -2.87 -3.74 -6.72
C ASP A 214 -3.60 -5.02 -6.31
N ILE A 215 -4.91 -4.92 -6.13
CA ILE A 215 -5.79 -6.04 -5.79
C ILE A 215 -5.76 -7.13 -6.88
N GLY A 216 -5.47 -6.73 -8.11
CA GLY A 216 -5.47 -7.61 -9.28
C GLY A 216 -4.52 -8.80 -9.13
N TYR A 217 -3.32 -8.59 -8.58
CA TYR A 217 -2.36 -9.69 -8.44
C TYR A 217 -2.91 -10.83 -7.57
N LEU A 218 -3.40 -10.52 -6.36
CA LEU A 218 -3.98 -11.56 -5.50
C LEU A 218 -5.25 -12.15 -6.12
N TYR A 219 -6.11 -11.31 -6.70
CA TYR A 219 -7.32 -11.74 -7.41
C TYR A 219 -7.00 -12.91 -8.36
N PHE A 220 -6.12 -12.74 -9.35
CA PHE A 220 -5.87 -13.82 -10.29
C PHE A 220 -5.04 -14.97 -9.69
N SER A 221 -4.11 -14.69 -8.77
CA SER A 221 -3.28 -15.73 -8.15
C SER A 221 -4.09 -16.66 -7.25
N ILE A 222 -4.97 -16.12 -6.40
CA ILE A 222 -5.75 -16.90 -5.43
C ILE A 222 -6.91 -17.63 -6.09
N LEU A 223 -7.36 -17.19 -7.27
CA LEU A 223 -8.40 -17.87 -8.05
C LEU A 223 -8.06 -19.36 -8.27
N LEU A 224 -6.76 -19.66 -8.48
CA LEU A 224 -6.26 -21.03 -8.62
C LEU A 224 -6.52 -21.88 -7.36
N ASN A 225 -6.27 -21.30 -6.18
CA ASN A 225 -6.53 -21.96 -4.89
C ASN A 225 -8.03 -22.09 -4.61
N PHE A 226 -8.81 -21.08 -4.99
CA PHE A 226 -10.26 -21.05 -4.83
C PHE A 226 -10.94 -22.18 -5.60
N PHE A 227 -10.45 -22.47 -6.80
CA PHE A 227 -10.90 -23.64 -7.54
C PHE A 227 -10.30 -24.92 -6.96
N ASP A 228 -8.98 -25.04 -6.92
CA ASP A 228 -8.33 -26.34 -6.73
C ASP A 228 -8.43 -26.91 -5.31
N ALA A 229 -8.34 -26.05 -4.29
CA ALA A 229 -8.33 -26.48 -2.89
C ALA A 229 -9.63 -26.14 -2.14
N TRP A 230 -10.31 -25.04 -2.51
CA TRP A 230 -11.53 -24.61 -1.81
C TRP A 230 -12.80 -25.07 -2.52
N HIS A 231 -12.68 -25.59 -3.74
CA HIS A 231 -13.78 -26.14 -4.52
C HIS A 231 -14.93 -25.15 -4.73
N LEU A 232 -14.60 -23.87 -4.91
CA LEU A 232 -15.60 -22.82 -5.15
C LEU A 232 -16.07 -22.81 -6.61
N ALA A 233 -17.32 -22.45 -6.80
CA ALA A 233 -17.97 -22.33 -8.10
C ALA A 233 -18.42 -20.88 -8.31
N MET A 234 -17.76 -20.16 -9.21
CA MET A 234 -18.14 -18.78 -9.50
C MET A 234 -19.49 -18.74 -10.23
N VAL A 235 -20.45 -18.02 -9.65
CA VAL A 235 -21.77 -17.79 -10.25
C VAL A 235 -22.00 -16.31 -10.47
N ASP A 236 -22.76 -15.98 -11.49
CA ASP A 236 -23.03 -14.60 -11.85
C ASP A 236 -24.10 -13.96 -10.97
N ASP A 237 -23.82 -12.80 -10.39
CA ASP A 237 -24.77 -12.10 -9.50
C ASP A 237 -26.10 -11.73 -10.18
N GLN A 238 -26.08 -11.44 -11.48
CA GLN A 238 -27.25 -10.96 -12.21
C GLN A 238 -28.11 -12.10 -12.74
N THR A 239 -27.50 -13.22 -13.13
CA THR A 239 -28.22 -14.34 -13.76
C THR A 239 -28.38 -15.56 -12.86
N GLY A 240 -27.54 -15.71 -11.83
CA GLY A 240 -27.48 -16.92 -11.00
C GLY A 240 -26.86 -18.14 -11.69
N GLU A 241 -26.49 -17.98 -12.97
CA GLU A 241 -25.86 -19.02 -13.79
C GLU A 241 -24.37 -19.17 -13.47
N PRO A 242 -23.78 -20.35 -13.74
CA PRO A 242 -22.33 -20.55 -13.64
C PRO A 242 -21.58 -19.57 -14.54
N ALA A 243 -20.63 -18.82 -13.97
CA ALA A 243 -19.83 -17.82 -14.68
C ALA A 243 -18.72 -18.48 -15.50
N GLY A 244 -19.09 -19.23 -16.55
CA GLY A 244 -18.16 -20.00 -17.39
C GLY A 244 -17.70 -21.34 -16.81
N VAL A 245 -17.85 -21.54 -15.48
CA VAL A 245 -17.32 -22.72 -14.76
C VAL A 245 -18.25 -23.95 -14.75
N GLY A 246 -19.41 -23.87 -15.42
CA GLY A 246 -20.42 -24.95 -15.44
C GLY A 246 -19.88 -26.35 -15.74
N PRO A 247 -18.94 -26.56 -16.69
CA PRO A 247 -18.36 -27.87 -16.97
C PRO A 247 -17.64 -28.54 -15.80
N TRP A 248 -17.21 -27.77 -14.79
CA TRP A 248 -16.50 -28.26 -13.60
C TRP A 248 -17.36 -28.28 -12.35
N MET A 249 -18.66 -27.96 -12.44
CA MET A 249 -19.59 -28.03 -11.30
C MET A 249 -19.99 -29.47 -10.98
N THR A 250 -19.04 -30.22 -10.43
CA THR A 250 -19.14 -31.64 -10.07
C THR A 250 -18.43 -31.89 -8.75
N GLU A 251 -18.73 -33.04 -8.13
CA GLU A 251 -18.01 -33.52 -6.93
C GLU A 251 -16.49 -33.52 -7.15
N GLY A 252 -15.74 -33.02 -6.17
CA GLY A 252 -14.28 -32.86 -6.16
C GLY A 252 -13.73 -31.70 -7.00
N LYS A 253 -14.59 -30.83 -7.55
CA LYS A 253 -14.18 -29.68 -8.38
C LYS A 253 -14.86 -28.39 -7.94
N CYS A 254 -15.86 -27.87 -8.65
CA CYS A 254 -16.60 -26.67 -8.27
C CYS A 254 -17.89 -27.07 -7.54
N GLU A 255 -17.88 -27.09 -6.22
CA GLU A 255 -19.00 -27.56 -5.39
C GLU A 255 -19.79 -26.44 -4.72
N PHE A 256 -19.11 -25.42 -4.20
CA PHE A 256 -19.74 -24.38 -3.40
C PHE A 256 -19.93 -23.09 -4.21
N PRO A 257 -21.17 -22.70 -4.55
CA PRO A 257 -21.41 -21.49 -5.34
C PRO A 257 -21.09 -20.22 -4.56
N LEU A 258 -20.31 -19.33 -5.18
CA LEU A 258 -19.97 -17.99 -4.69
C LEU A 258 -20.20 -17.00 -5.82
N THR A 259 -20.89 -15.88 -5.56
CA THR A 259 -21.12 -14.91 -6.63
C THR A 259 -19.86 -14.12 -6.97
N ILE A 260 -19.79 -13.57 -8.19
CA ILE A 260 -18.65 -12.73 -8.62
C ILE A 260 -18.43 -11.60 -7.61
N SER A 261 -19.47 -10.85 -7.25
CA SER A 261 -19.32 -9.74 -6.31
C SER A 261 -18.88 -10.20 -4.91
N GLN A 262 -19.37 -11.33 -4.42
CA GLN A 262 -18.92 -11.88 -3.13
C GLN A 262 -17.43 -12.21 -3.15
N TYR A 263 -16.95 -12.79 -4.25
CA TYR A 263 -15.53 -13.05 -4.46
C TYR A 263 -14.71 -11.75 -4.50
N GLU A 264 -15.11 -10.76 -5.31
CA GLU A 264 -14.31 -9.54 -5.46
C GLU A 264 -14.28 -8.71 -4.16
N TRP A 265 -15.39 -8.65 -3.42
CA TRP A 265 -15.42 -7.97 -2.13
C TRP A 265 -14.60 -8.69 -1.06
N PHE A 266 -14.56 -10.03 -1.10
CA PHE A 266 -13.67 -10.82 -0.25
C PHE A 266 -12.20 -10.45 -0.53
N ILE A 267 -11.79 -10.45 -1.80
CA ILE A 267 -10.42 -10.11 -2.18
C ILE A 267 -10.08 -8.64 -1.92
N PHE A 268 -11.02 -7.73 -2.17
CA PHE A 268 -10.87 -6.33 -1.78
C PHE A 268 -10.56 -6.23 -0.28
N GLN A 269 -11.34 -6.88 0.58
CA GLN A 269 -11.12 -6.82 2.02
C GLN A 269 -9.76 -7.40 2.44
N GLU A 270 -9.35 -8.54 1.87
CA GLU A 270 -8.06 -9.17 2.15
C GLU A 270 -6.87 -8.26 1.78
N GLU A 271 -6.93 -7.60 0.62
CA GLU A 271 -5.88 -6.68 0.15
C GLU A 271 -5.93 -5.30 0.83
N GLN A 272 -7.02 -4.97 1.54
CA GLN A 272 -7.05 -3.80 2.40
C GLN A 272 -6.36 -4.03 3.76
N TYR A 273 -6.22 -5.27 4.25
CA TYR A 273 -5.55 -5.52 5.54
C TYR A 273 -4.09 -5.07 5.57
N PRO A 274 -3.24 -5.36 4.56
CA PRO A 274 -1.88 -4.83 4.50
C PRO A 274 -1.82 -3.31 4.64
N THR A 275 -2.74 -2.57 4.02
CA THR A 275 -2.76 -1.09 4.12
C THR A 275 -2.91 -0.61 5.57
N GLY A 276 -3.76 -1.28 6.36
CA GLY A 276 -3.94 -0.99 7.79
C GLY A 276 -2.71 -1.34 8.62
N LEU A 277 -2.04 -2.46 8.29
CA LEU A 277 -0.80 -2.87 8.95
C LEU A 277 0.35 -1.89 8.65
N GLN A 278 0.52 -1.46 7.39
CA GLN A 278 1.52 -0.43 7.03
C GLN A 278 1.32 0.84 7.85
N VAL A 279 0.08 1.32 7.91
CA VAL A 279 -0.26 2.56 8.62
C VAL A 279 -0.05 2.41 10.13
N ALA A 280 -0.37 1.26 10.72
CA ALA A 280 -0.10 0.99 12.12
C ALA A 280 1.41 1.01 12.42
N ASN A 281 2.23 0.35 11.58
CA ASN A 281 3.68 0.34 11.72
C ASN A 281 4.29 1.73 11.55
N MET A 282 3.92 2.45 10.49
CA MET A 282 4.37 3.84 10.27
C MET A 282 4.04 4.74 11.45
N ARG A 283 2.84 4.60 12.02
CA ARG A 283 2.41 5.39 13.18
C ARG A 283 3.22 5.07 14.43
N LEU A 284 3.66 3.83 14.61
CA LEU A 284 4.55 3.45 15.72
C LEU A 284 5.97 3.95 15.50
N ALA A 285 6.49 3.86 14.28
CA ALA A 285 7.81 4.41 13.92
C ALA A 285 7.85 5.92 14.11
N ALA A 286 6.81 6.65 13.67
CA ALA A 286 6.69 8.08 13.90
C ALA A 286 6.65 8.42 15.40
N GLU A 287 5.87 7.70 16.21
CA GLU A 287 5.83 7.90 17.67
C GLU A 287 7.20 7.68 18.31
N ALA A 288 7.95 6.65 17.88
CA ALA A 288 9.27 6.33 18.39
C ALA A 288 10.28 7.45 18.15
N MET A 289 10.18 8.14 17.02
CA MET A 289 11.02 9.28 16.68
C MET A 289 10.56 10.59 17.30
N GLY A 290 9.35 10.65 17.88
CA GLY A 290 8.77 11.90 18.39
C GLY A 290 8.07 12.74 17.32
N LEU A 291 7.65 12.12 16.21
CA LEU A 291 6.92 12.77 15.14
C LEU A 291 5.40 12.77 15.38
N GLY A 292 4.73 13.75 14.79
CA GLY A 292 3.29 13.77 14.66
C GLY A 292 2.86 12.82 13.55
N ALA A 293 1.83 12.01 13.81
CA ALA A 293 1.26 11.10 12.83
C ALA A 293 -0.27 11.23 12.81
N TRP A 294 -0.81 11.66 11.68
CA TRP A 294 -2.23 11.79 11.45
C TRP A 294 -2.70 10.75 10.41
N VAL A 295 -3.49 9.79 10.86
CA VAL A 295 -4.09 8.73 10.04
C VAL A 295 -5.49 9.12 9.58
N PHE A 296 -5.80 8.94 8.29
CA PHE A 296 -7.12 9.21 7.72
C PHE A 296 -7.31 8.51 6.37
N GLY A 297 -8.57 8.34 5.95
CA GLY A 297 -8.96 7.90 4.60
C GLY A 297 -10.18 8.64 4.04
N GLY A 298 -10.54 9.78 4.64
CA GLY A 298 -11.73 10.55 4.25
C GLY A 298 -11.54 11.40 3.01
N TYR A 299 -11.08 10.83 1.91
CA TYR A 299 -10.97 11.46 0.59
C TYR A 299 -11.29 10.44 -0.51
N PHE A 300 -11.67 10.91 -1.69
CA PHE A 300 -11.87 10.06 -2.86
C PHE A 300 -10.53 9.83 -3.56
N ASP A 301 -10.01 8.61 -3.46
CA ASP A 301 -8.69 8.22 -3.98
C ASP A 301 -8.65 8.15 -5.50
N ASP A 302 -9.74 7.81 -6.18
CA ASP A 302 -9.81 7.92 -7.65
C ASP A 302 -9.54 9.36 -8.15
N ILE A 303 -10.03 10.37 -7.42
CA ILE A 303 -9.77 11.77 -7.74
C ILE A 303 -8.31 12.12 -7.46
N LEU A 304 -7.76 11.65 -6.34
CA LEU A 304 -6.34 11.81 -6.02
C LEU A 304 -5.45 11.15 -7.08
N MET A 305 -5.78 9.95 -7.57
CA MET A 305 -5.01 9.25 -8.59
C MET A 305 -5.06 9.96 -9.95
N GLY A 306 -6.07 10.80 -10.19
CA GLY A 306 -6.20 11.61 -11.41
C GLY A 306 -7.29 11.14 -12.38
N ALA A 307 -8.22 10.28 -11.94
CA ALA A 307 -9.28 9.74 -12.81
C ALA A 307 -10.26 10.82 -13.32
N PHE A 308 -10.27 11.99 -12.68
CA PHE A 308 -11.13 13.11 -13.01
C PHE A 308 -10.28 14.36 -13.30
N PRO A 309 -9.59 14.42 -14.46
CA PRO A 309 -8.64 15.49 -14.77
C PRO A 309 -9.26 16.90 -14.81
N GLN A 310 -10.58 16.99 -15.02
CA GLN A 310 -11.34 18.23 -14.90
C GLN A 310 -11.44 18.76 -13.46
N VAL A 311 -11.23 17.90 -12.46
CA VAL A 311 -11.14 18.27 -11.04
C VAL A 311 -9.68 18.52 -10.66
N THR A 312 -8.82 17.54 -10.94
CA THR A 312 -7.37 17.64 -10.74
C THR A 312 -6.63 16.58 -11.54
N PRO A 313 -5.42 16.87 -12.06
CA PRO A 313 -4.55 15.83 -12.61
C PRO A 313 -4.05 14.83 -11.55
N GLY A 314 -4.16 15.16 -10.25
CA GLY A 314 -3.85 14.24 -9.16
C GLY A 314 -2.41 13.74 -9.16
N LEU A 315 -2.23 12.44 -8.98
CA LEU A 315 -0.96 11.71 -9.06
C LEU A 315 -0.54 11.39 -10.51
N GLY A 316 -1.38 11.70 -11.50
CA GLY A 316 -1.11 11.45 -12.91
C GLY A 316 -1.13 9.97 -13.30
N PHE A 317 -1.89 9.13 -12.60
CA PHE A 317 -2.00 7.72 -12.94
C PHE A 317 -2.75 7.54 -14.27
N ARG A 318 -2.46 6.45 -14.97
CA ARG A 318 -3.22 6.07 -16.16
C ARG A 318 -4.52 5.37 -15.75
N HIS A 319 -5.60 5.79 -16.38
CA HIS A 319 -6.94 5.24 -16.21
C HIS A 319 -7.48 4.79 -17.58
N GLU A 320 -8.31 3.76 -17.58
CA GLU A 320 -9.10 3.37 -18.74
C GLU A 320 -10.37 4.22 -18.84
N GLU A 321 -10.94 4.32 -20.04
CA GLU A 321 -12.27 4.91 -20.21
C GLU A 321 -13.31 4.11 -19.41
N PRO A 322 -14.27 4.78 -18.75
CA PRO A 322 -15.30 4.10 -17.98
C PRO A 322 -16.04 3.05 -18.81
N ASN A 323 -16.03 1.80 -18.35
CA ASN A 323 -16.63 0.69 -19.06
C ASN A 323 -18.16 0.68 -18.90
N PRO A 324 -18.95 0.84 -19.99
CA PRO A 324 -20.41 0.92 -19.91
C PRO A 324 -21.10 -0.42 -19.63
N LYS A 325 -20.39 -1.55 -19.77
CA LYS A 325 -20.92 -2.90 -19.45
C LYS A 325 -20.74 -3.26 -17.98
N ALA A 326 -19.83 -2.60 -17.28
CA ALA A 326 -19.55 -2.84 -15.87
C ALA A 326 -20.48 -2.00 -14.96
N PRO A 327 -20.71 -2.43 -13.71
CA PRO A 327 -21.48 -1.65 -12.74
C PRO A 327 -20.88 -0.25 -12.52
N LEU A 328 -21.65 0.79 -12.81
CA LEU A 328 -21.18 2.19 -12.78
C LEU A 328 -20.56 2.60 -11.44
N THR A 329 -21.14 2.16 -10.33
CA THR A 329 -20.80 2.66 -8.99
C THR A 329 -19.61 1.96 -8.35
N THR A 330 -19.19 0.81 -8.87
CA THR A 330 -18.16 -0.02 -8.21
C THR A 330 -17.09 -0.52 -9.18
N GLY A 331 -17.46 -0.78 -10.44
CA GLY A 331 -16.61 -1.48 -11.40
C GLY A 331 -16.18 -0.66 -12.62
N ALA A 332 -16.95 0.33 -13.05
CA ALA A 332 -16.76 0.97 -14.36
C ALA A 332 -15.40 1.66 -14.53
N LEU A 333 -14.77 2.14 -13.46
CA LEU A 333 -13.44 2.75 -13.51
C LEU A 333 -12.35 1.68 -13.30
N LYS A 334 -11.34 1.70 -14.18
CA LYS A 334 -10.10 0.93 -14.02
C LYS A 334 -8.91 1.85 -14.03
N THR A 335 -8.08 1.73 -13.00
CA THR A 335 -6.83 2.46 -12.87
C THR A 335 -5.68 1.51 -13.11
N PHE A 336 -4.87 1.79 -14.14
CA PHE A 336 -3.65 1.05 -14.42
C PHE A 336 -2.53 1.41 -13.45
N GLY A 337 -2.42 2.69 -13.07
CA GLY A 337 -1.33 3.19 -12.23
C GLY A 337 -0.22 3.85 -13.06
N VAL A 338 1.03 3.63 -12.68
CA VAL A 338 2.21 4.24 -13.30
C VAL A 338 3.01 3.17 -14.05
N GLU A 339 3.07 3.29 -15.37
CA GLU A 339 3.77 2.35 -16.26
C GLU A 339 5.25 2.20 -15.86
N GLY A 340 5.72 0.96 -15.80
CA GLY A 340 7.07 0.61 -15.39
C GLY A 340 7.36 0.76 -13.88
N VAL A 341 6.46 1.33 -13.09
CA VAL A 341 6.65 1.58 -11.65
C VAL A 341 5.68 0.75 -10.81
N LYS A 342 4.38 1.02 -10.91
CA LYS A 342 3.31 0.29 -10.19
C LYS A 342 2.10 0.16 -11.09
N GLU A 343 1.90 -1.04 -11.59
CA GLU A 343 0.90 -1.38 -12.59
C GLU A 343 -0.08 -2.38 -11.99
N SER A 344 -1.38 -2.09 -12.10
CA SER A 344 -2.41 -3.01 -11.67
C SER A 344 -2.61 -4.16 -12.67
N VAL A 345 -3.18 -5.26 -12.17
CA VAL A 345 -3.53 -6.42 -12.99
C VAL A 345 -5.05 -6.46 -13.21
N TYR A 346 -5.47 -6.47 -14.47
CA TYR A 346 -6.85 -6.68 -14.92
C TYR A 346 -6.87 -7.14 -16.38
N VAL A 347 -8.01 -7.64 -16.83
CA VAL A 347 -8.24 -8.19 -18.17
C VAL A 347 -9.54 -7.63 -18.77
N PRO A 348 -9.58 -7.23 -20.05
CA PRO A 348 -8.42 -6.96 -20.87
C PRO A 348 -7.68 -5.76 -20.29
N GLY A 349 -6.36 -5.87 -20.22
CA GLY A 349 -5.53 -4.82 -19.71
C GLY A 349 -4.22 -4.70 -20.48
N PRO A 350 -3.45 -3.66 -20.20
CA PRO A 350 -2.18 -3.39 -20.89
C PRO A 350 -1.15 -4.52 -20.76
N ARG A 351 -1.24 -5.31 -19.68
CA ARG A 351 -0.33 -6.42 -19.40
C ARG A 351 -0.83 -7.77 -19.93
N TYR A 352 -2.15 -7.97 -19.98
CA TYR A 352 -2.77 -9.24 -20.33
C TYR A 352 -4.05 -9.02 -21.12
N ALA A 353 -4.11 -9.60 -22.32
CA ALA A 353 -5.23 -9.41 -23.24
C ALA A 353 -6.44 -10.30 -22.91
N ASN A 354 -6.23 -11.44 -22.25
CA ASN A 354 -7.25 -12.47 -22.02
C ASN A 354 -6.97 -13.31 -20.77
N GLY A 355 -7.91 -14.19 -20.40
CA GLY A 355 -7.80 -15.05 -19.23
C GLY A 355 -6.61 -16.00 -19.28
N THR A 356 -6.26 -16.52 -20.45
CA THR A 356 -5.11 -17.43 -20.60
C THR A 356 -3.80 -16.75 -20.21
N GLU A 357 -3.55 -15.54 -20.72
CA GLU A 357 -2.30 -14.81 -20.45
C GLU A 357 -2.13 -14.48 -18.97
N VAL A 358 -3.18 -14.01 -18.28
CA VAL A 358 -3.08 -13.65 -16.86
C VAL A 358 -2.92 -14.90 -15.98
N ILE A 359 -3.65 -15.98 -16.26
CA ILE A 359 -3.58 -17.21 -15.47
C ILE A 359 -2.25 -17.94 -15.67
N ASP A 360 -1.77 -18.02 -16.91
CA ASP A 360 -0.46 -18.62 -17.19
C ASP A 360 0.66 -17.81 -16.56
N ARG A 361 0.51 -16.49 -16.45
CA ARG A 361 1.45 -15.67 -15.69
C ARG A 361 1.44 -15.97 -14.19
N MET A 362 0.26 -16.10 -13.56
CA MET A 362 0.18 -16.44 -12.13
C MET A 362 0.80 -17.81 -11.83
N LEU A 363 0.63 -18.79 -12.74
CA LEU A 363 1.30 -20.09 -12.66
C LEU A 363 2.81 -19.96 -12.89
N ALA A 364 3.24 -19.13 -13.83
CA ALA A 364 4.64 -18.90 -14.13
C ALA A 364 5.38 -18.29 -12.92
N ASP A 365 4.78 -17.33 -12.21
CA ASP A 365 5.36 -16.71 -11.01
C ASP A 365 5.56 -17.71 -9.85
N LYS A 366 4.88 -18.86 -9.89
CA LYS A 366 5.02 -19.95 -8.92
C LYS A 366 6.03 -21.01 -9.38
N TYR A 367 5.89 -21.51 -10.61
CA TYR A 367 6.52 -22.76 -11.05
C TYR A 367 7.67 -22.58 -12.04
N SER A 368 7.85 -21.38 -12.62
CA SER A 368 8.91 -21.15 -13.60
C SER A 368 10.28 -21.32 -12.97
N LYS A 369 11.27 -21.53 -13.83
CA LYS A 369 12.69 -21.52 -13.47
C LYS A 369 13.02 -20.33 -12.55
N GLY A 370 13.68 -20.58 -11.43
CA GLY A 370 14.07 -19.56 -10.45
C GLY A 370 12.99 -19.19 -9.43
N MET A 371 11.77 -19.71 -9.53
CA MET A 371 10.67 -19.37 -8.62
C MET A 371 10.60 -20.32 -7.41
N THR A 372 9.77 -19.96 -6.44
CA THR A 372 9.68 -20.61 -5.13
C THR A 372 9.14 -22.05 -5.17
N LEU A 373 8.28 -22.38 -6.15
CA LEU A 373 7.76 -23.74 -6.36
C LEU A 373 8.37 -24.43 -7.59
N SER A 374 9.49 -23.91 -8.10
CA SER A 374 10.22 -24.55 -9.20
C SER A 374 10.91 -25.83 -8.73
N LYS A 375 11.05 -26.82 -9.63
CA LYS A 375 11.63 -28.13 -9.29
C LYS A 375 13.15 -28.21 -9.46
N GLY A 376 13.76 -27.20 -10.08
CA GLY A 376 15.18 -27.21 -10.40
C GLY A 376 16.05 -26.87 -9.19
N ASP A 377 17.36 -27.08 -9.33
CA ASP A 377 18.34 -26.67 -8.31
C ASP A 377 18.47 -25.15 -8.19
N ASP A 378 17.88 -24.41 -9.13
CA ASP A 378 17.75 -22.96 -9.12
C ASP A 378 16.51 -22.46 -8.36
N ASN A 379 15.79 -23.36 -7.66
CA ASN A 379 14.67 -22.98 -6.80
C ASN A 379 15.05 -21.85 -5.84
N TYR A 380 14.20 -20.82 -5.77
CA TYR A 380 14.49 -19.61 -4.99
C TYR A 380 14.75 -19.93 -3.51
N ILE A 381 13.95 -20.80 -2.91
CA ILE A 381 14.05 -21.17 -1.50
C ILE A 381 15.38 -21.89 -1.23
N VAL A 382 15.79 -22.78 -2.14
CA VAL A 382 17.05 -23.52 -2.02
C VAL A 382 18.26 -22.59 -2.18
N THR A 383 18.21 -21.70 -3.16
CA THR A 383 19.33 -20.79 -3.49
C THR A 383 19.52 -19.65 -2.50
N HIS A 384 18.49 -19.30 -1.74
CA HIS A 384 18.50 -18.21 -0.76
C HIS A 384 18.49 -18.70 0.69
N GLU A 385 18.81 -19.99 0.91
CA GLU A 385 18.83 -20.60 2.25
C GLU A 385 17.52 -20.34 3.03
N GLY A 386 16.40 -20.56 2.36
CA GLY A 386 15.05 -20.33 2.89
C GLY A 386 14.71 -21.19 4.12
N PRO A 387 13.51 -21.01 4.70
CA PRO A 387 13.17 -21.52 6.03
C PRO A 387 13.17 -23.05 6.14
N PHE A 388 13.04 -23.76 5.02
CA PHE A 388 13.04 -25.21 4.95
C PHE A 388 14.37 -25.77 4.45
N ALA A 389 14.77 -26.92 5.00
CA ALA A 389 15.93 -27.64 4.50
C ALA A 389 15.78 -27.98 2.99
N PRO A 390 16.86 -27.95 2.20
CA PRO A 390 16.77 -28.15 0.75
C PRO A 390 16.13 -29.48 0.30
N ASP A 391 16.32 -30.55 1.06
CA ASP A 391 15.70 -31.86 0.82
C ASP A 391 14.19 -31.85 1.08
N VAL A 392 13.74 -31.13 2.11
CA VAL A 392 12.32 -30.92 2.39
C VAL A 392 11.66 -30.15 1.24
N ILE A 393 12.25 -29.05 0.77
CA ILE A 393 11.70 -28.31 -0.38
C ILE A 393 11.64 -29.17 -1.63
N ARG A 394 12.69 -29.94 -1.91
CA ARG A 394 12.71 -30.87 -3.06
C ARG A 394 11.61 -31.92 -2.97
N ASP A 395 11.26 -32.41 -1.78
CA ASP A 395 10.08 -33.30 -1.61
C ASP A 395 8.78 -32.54 -1.88
N VAL A 396 8.60 -31.37 -1.25
CA VAL A 396 7.39 -30.55 -1.36
C VAL A 396 7.08 -30.20 -2.82
N VAL A 397 8.02 -29.62 -3.57
CA VAL A 397 7.76 -29.20 -4.96
C VAL A 397 7.54 -30.38 -5.92
N ASN A 398 7.87 -31.60 -5.51
CA ASN A 398 7.63 -32.80 -6.31
C ASN A 398 6.28 -33.47 -6.04
N ARG A 399 5.58 -33.08 -4.97
CA ARG A 399 4.26 -33.59 -4.65
C ARG A 399 3.21 -33.09 -5.65
N PRO A 400 2.29 -33.96 -6.11
CA PRO A 400 1.23 -33.55 -7.01
C PRO A 400 0.29 -32.50 -6.39
N GLU A 401 0.07 -32.54 -5.07
CA GLU A 401 -0.80 -31.61 -4.33
C GLU A 401 -0.30 -30.15 -4.34
N VAL A 402 0.99 -29.94 -4.61
CA VAL A 402 1.61 -28.61 -4.70
C VAL A 402 1.45 -28.00 -6.08
N LYS A 403 0.96 -28.76 -7.06
CA LYS A 403 0.67 -28.25 -8.39
C LYS A 403 -0.81 -27.97 -8.52
N VAL A 404 -1.12 -26.81 -9.09
CA VAL A 404 -2.48 -26.50 -9.51
C VAL A 404 -2.93 -27.51 -10.56
N SER A 405 -4.09 -28.12 -10.36
CA SER A 405 -4.68 -29.05 -11.31
C SER A 405 -5.03 -28.39 -12.65
N ASP A 406 -4.91 -29.14 -13.75
CA ASP A 406 -5.26 -28.65 -15.09
C ASP A 406 -6.70 -28.13 -15.17
N TRP A 407 -7.63 -28.81 -14.51
CA TRP A 407 -9.05 -28.41 -14.50
C TRP A 407 -9.25 -27.05 -13.79
N ALA A 408 -8.50 -26.78 -12.73
CA ALA A 408 -8.60 -25.53 -11.97
C ALA A 408 -8.03 -24.36 -12.78
N ARG A 409 -6.93 -24.60 -13.52
CA ARG A 409 -6.41 -23.65 -14.52
C ARG A 409 -7.46 -23.35 -15.59
N GLU A 410 -8.08 -24.37 -16.18
CA GLU A 410 -9.10 -24.19 -17.23
C GLU A 410 -10.34 -23.46 -16.70
N ALA A 411 -10.81 -23.80 -15.50
CA ALA A 411 -11.93 -23.12 -14.85
C ALA A 411 -11.61 -21.64 -14.57
N ALA A 412 -10.39 -21.33 -14.12
CA ALA A 412 -9.94 -19.95 -13.92
C ALA A 412 -9.95 -19.14 -15.22
N ILE A 413 -9.44 -19.71 -16.32
CA ILE A 413 -9.47 -19.05 -17.64
C ILE A 413 -10.92 -18.82 -18.08
N ALA A 414 -11.77 -19.85 -18.00
CA ALA A 414 -13.17 -19.76 -18.40
C ALA A 414 -13.95 -18.71 -17.60
N PHE A 415 -13.66 -18.58 -16.30
CA PHE A 415 -14.23 -17.55 -15.45
C PHE A 415 -13.83 -16.14 -15.90
N VAL A 416 -12.54 -15.91 -16.11
CA VAL A 416 -12.03 -14.59 -16.55
C VAL A 416 -12.61 -14.22 -17.91
N ASP A 417 -12.62 -15.16 -18.86
CA ASP A 417 -13.14 -14.92 -20.21
C ASP A 417 -14.66 -14.66 -20.18
N TYR A 418 -15.41 -15.35 -19.32
CA TYR A 418 -16.84 -15.05 -19.09
C TYR A 418 -17.06 -13.62 -18.57
N CYS A 419 -16.27 -13.19 -17.58
CA CYS A 419 -16.35 -11.82 -17.06
C CYS A 419 -16.06 -10.79 -18.17
N VAL A 420 -15.05 -11.04 -18.99
CA VAL A 420 -14.70 -10.16 -20.12
C VAL A 420 -15.80 -10.14 -21.18
N GLU A 421 -16.36 -11.29 -21.56
CA GLU A 421 -17.44 -11.35 -22.56
C GLU A 421 -18.68 -10.58 -22.10
N LYS A 422 -19.12 -10.84 -20.86
CA LYS A 422 -20.36 -10.29 -20.31
C LYS A 422 -20.22 -8.85 -19.84
N TYR A 423 -19.18 -8.55 -19.07
CA TYR A 423 -18.98 -7.25 -18.41
C TYR A 423 -17.90 -6.40 -19.08
N GLY A 424 -17.23 -6.90 -20.12
CA GLY A 424 -16.15 -6.19 -20.79
C GLY A 424 -14.82 -6.18 -20.02
N GLN A 425 -14.78 -6.73 -18.81
CA GLN A 425 -13.62 -6.68 -17.93
C GLN A 425 -13.66 -7.74 -16.82
N CYS A 426 -12.50 -7.98 -16.22
CA CYS A 426 -12.25 -8.76 -15.02
C CYS A 426 -11.06 -8.12 -14.27
N PRO A 427 -11.15 -7.74 -12.98
CA PRO A 427 -12.33 -7.83 -12.10
C PRO A 427 -13.54 -7.02 -12.60
N VAL A 428 -14.76 -7.39 -12.21
CA VAL A 428 -16.01 -6.77 -12.67
C VAL A 428 -16.43 -5.58 -11.81
N TYR A 429 -16.37 -5.73 -10.49
CA TYR A 429 -16.97 -4.87 -9.47
C TYR A 429 -15.99 -4.00 -8.69
N VAL A 430 -14.67 -4.20 -8.83
CA VAL A 430 -13.66 -3.38 -8.13
C VAL A 430 -12.64 -2.73 -9.07
N ASN A 431 -12.23 -1.49 -8.78
CA ASN A 431 -11.02 -0.91 -9.38
C ASN A 431 -9.78 -1.58 -8.74
N PRO A 432 -8.89 -2.24 -9.51
CA PRO A 432 -7.80 -3.03 -8.93
C PRO A 432 -6.75 -2.18 -8.22
N MET A 433 -6.58 -0.89 -8.58
CA MET A 433 -5.67 0.01 -7.87
C MET A 433 -6.42 0.79 -6.80
N GLN A 434 -5.95 0.75 -5.54
CA GLN A 434 -6.54 1.49 -4.41
C GLN A 434 -5.47 2.22 -3.59
N CYS A 435 -5.79 3.41 -3.05
CA CYS A 435 -4.90 4.16 -2.15
C CYS A 435 -5.63 5.08 -1.14
N ASN A 436 -6.65 4.53 -0.47
CA ASN A 436 -7.56 5.30 0.38
C ASN A 436 -7.05 5.58 1.81
N LEU A 437 -6.50 4.59 2.54
CA LEU A 437 -6.01 4.81 3.90
C LEU A 437 -4.60 5.38 3.85
N SER A 438 -4.30 6.41 4.65
CA SER A 438 -2.97 7.05 4.62
C SER A 438 -2.57 7.67 5.96
N LEU A 439 -1.31 8.11 6.04
CA LEU A 439 -0.69 8.77 7.20
C LEU A 439 0.08 10.01 6.77
N VAL A 440 -0.12 11.14 7.46
CA VAL A 440 0.73 12.33 7.33
C VAL A 440 1.65 12.42 8.54
N ALA A 441 2.97 12.36 8.29
CA ALA A 441 4.01 12.54 9.28
C ALA A 441 4.58 13.97 9.22
N HIS A 442 4.88 14.54 10.38
CA HIS A 442 5.36 15.92 10.49
C HIS A 442 6.00 16.21 11.86
N HIS A 443 6.77 17.30 11.91
CA HIS A 443 7.25 17.89 13.16
C HIS A 443 6.10 18.54 13.92
N VAL A 444 5.80 18.04 15.11
CA VAL A 444 4.71 18.56 15.97
C VAL A 444 4.99 20.02 16.34
N ASP A 445 3.95 20.84 16.37
CA ASP A 445 3.99 22.11 17.10
C ASP A 445 3.46 21.89 18.52
N GLU A 446 4.39 21.80 19.47
CA GLU A 446 4.07 21.54 20.87
C GLU A 446 3.24 22.65 21.50
N ALA A 447 3.33 23.89 21.00
CA ALA A 447 2.62 25.04 21.57
C ALA A 447 1.10 24.86 21.48
N PHE A 448 0.59 24.25 20.42
CA PHE A 448 -0.83 23.90 20.31
C PHE A 448 -1.27 22.96 21.44
N TYR A 449 -0.49 21.91 21.68
CA TYR A 449 -0.83 20.91 22.69
C TYR A 449 -0.61 21.43 24.11
N ASP A 450 0.37 22.30 24.31
CA ASP A 450 0.59 22.97 25.59
C ASP A 450 -0.56 23.93 25.91
N GLN A 451 -1.03 24.70 24.93
CA GLN A 451 -2.14 25.64 25.08
C GLN A 451 -3.49 24.94 25.31
N PHE A 452 -3.85 23.94 24.49
CA PHE A 452 -5.22 23.37 24.51
C PHE A 452 -5.35 22.06 25.29
N TYR A 453 -4.25 21.34 25.53
CA TYR A 453 -4.25 20.02 26.19
C TYR A 453 -3.45 20.03 27.50
N GLY A 454 -2.87 21.18 27.87
CA GLY A 454 -2.01 21.33 29.04
C GLY A 454 -0.74 20.49 28.96
N GLY A 455 -0.25 20.23 27.75
CA GLY A 455 1.01 19.51 27.49
C GLY A 455 1.00 18.02 27.84
N LYS A 456 -0.14 17.45 28.21
CA LYS A 456 -0.26 16.04 28.63
C LYS A 456 -0.07 15.04 27.49
N THR A 457 -0.14 15.51 26.25
CA THR A 457 -0.09 14.69 25.04
C THR A 457 1.25 14.77 24.31
N THR A 458 2.17 15.63 24.74
CA THR A 458 3.52 15.77 24.17
C THR A 458 4.51 14.97 25.00
N THR A 459 5.10 13.94 24.39
CA THR A 459 6.05 13.04 25.04
C THR A 459 7.46 13.65 25.08
N PRO A 460 8.38 13.10 25.88
CA PRO A 460 9.78 13.52 25.84
C PRO A 460 10.41 13.38 24.46
N GLU A 461 10.04 12.35 23.69
CA GLU A 461 10.54 12.13 22.32
C GLU A 461 10.13 13.29 21.42
N ILE A 462 8.87 13.74 21.51
CA ILE A 462 8.37 14.90 20.75
C ILE A 462 9.12 16.17 21.13
N ARG A 463 9.23 16.47 22.44
CA ARG A 463 9.85 17.73 22.90
C ARG A 463 11.35 17.82 22.60
N ASN A 464 12.03 16.67 22.55
CA ASN A 464 13.46 16.61 22.24
C ASN A 464 13.73 16.32 20.77
N HIS A 465 12.68 16.12 19.96
CA HIS A 465 12.82 15.68 18.57
C HIS A 465 13.77 16.59 17.79
N MET A 466 13.49 17.90 17.79
CA MET A 466 14.28 18.86 17.04
C MET A 466 15.74 18.95 17.48
N ALA A 467 16.09 18.58 18.71
CA ALA A 467 17.49 18.59 19.17
C ALA A 467 18.22 17.28 18.87
N ASN A 468 17.47 16.20 18.68
CA ASN A 468 18.01 14.86 18.45
C ASN A 468 18.11 14.52 16.95
N TRP A 469 17.21 15.10 16.14
CA TRP A 469 17.03 14.75 14.73
C TRP A 469 17.41 15.86 13.75
N HIS A 470 17.50 17.12 14.21
CA HIS A 470 17.87 18.32 13.43
C HIS A 470 18.98 19.09 14.14
#